data_AF-A0AAD0U1H1-F1
#
_entry.id   AF-A0AAD0U1H1-F1
#
_cell.length_a   1.000
_cell.length_b   1.000
_cell.length_c   1.000
_cell.angle_alpha   90.00
_cell.angle_beta   90.00
_cell.angle_gamma   90.00
#
_symmetry.space_group_name_H-M   'P 1'
#
loop_
_entity.id
_entity.type
_entity.pdbx_description
1 polymer ?
#
loop_
_entity_poly.entity_id
_entity_poly.type
_entity_poly.pdbx_seq_one_letter_code
_entity_poly.pdbx_strand_id
1 'polypeptide(L)'
;MALEQIGKAEYINQLLSQIEVLVQSNKADDATPIMDTLNSELKRWCESDNPPNAEQLMTVQTNINNISKQANTVKNESSKAIIKQKKTGKAISAYKSV
;
A
#
# COMPACT_ATOMS: atom_id res chain seq x y z
N MET A 1 22.78 8.94 -19.12
CA MET A 1 21.71 8.14 -19.76
C MET A 1 21.35 6.85 -19.01
N ALA A 2 22.25 5.90 -18.68
CA ALA A 2 21.85 4.70 -17.90
C ALA A 2 21.71 4.95 -16.37
N LEU A 3 22.58 5.77 -15.79
CA LEU A 3 22.57 6.10 -14.35
C LEU A 3 21.29 6.82 -13.89
N GLU A 4 20.73 7.69 -14.74
CA GLU A 4 19.49 8.43 -14.44
C GLU A 4 18.25 7.51 -14.43
N GLN A 5 18.25 6.46 -15.24
CA GLN A 5 17.17 5.48 -15.27
C GLN A 5 17.17 4.57 -14.04
N ILE A 6 18.35 4.19 -13.55
CA ILE A 6 18.49 3.40 -12.31
C ILE A 6 17.94 4.24 -11.14
N GLY A 7 18.30 5.52 -11.05
CA GLY A 7 17.82 6.40 -9.99
C GLY A 7 16.30 6.59 -9.97
N LYS A 8 15.64 6.68 -11.15
CA LYS A 8 14.17 6.77 -11.20
C LYS A 8 13.48 5.49 -10.78
N ALA A 9 13.94 4.34 -11.28
CA ALA A 9 13.38 3.05 -10.90
C ALA A 9 13.56 2.78 -9.39
N GLU A 10 14.72 3.11 -8.84
CA GLU A 10 14.98 3.00 -7.40
C GLU A 10 14.05 3.90 -6.58
N TYR A 11 13.87 5.16 -6.99
CA TYR A 11 12.98 6.08 -6.30
C TYR A 11 11.52 5.62 -6.30
N ILE A 12 11.01 5.14 -7.43
CA ILE A 12 9.66 4.55 -7.52
C ILE A 12 9.53 3.34 -6.58
N ASN A 13 10.53 2.46 -6.52
CA ASN A 13 10.52 1.33 -5.60
C ASN A 13 10.58 1.76 -4.13
N GLN A 14 11.30 2.83 -3.80
CA GLN A 14 11.29 3.40 -2.44
C GLN A 14 9.91 3.94 -2.04
N LEU A 15 9.19 4.60 -2.96
CA LEU A 15 7.83 5.06 -2.70
C LEU A 15 6.88 3.86 -2.47
N LEU A 16 7.00 2.81 -3.29
CA LEU A 16 6.22 1.58 -3.13
C LEU A 16 6.50 0.89 -1.79
N SER A 17 7.77 0.81 -1.37
CA SER A 17 8.16 0.22 -0.08
C SER A 17 7.60 1.02 1.11
N GLN A 18 7.61 2.35 1.04
CA GLN A 18 6.99 3.19 2.08
C GLN A 18 5.48 2.97 2.19
N ILE A 19 4.78 2.87 1.05
CA ILE A 19 3.35 2.55 1.03
C ILE A 19 3.10 1.17 1.64
N GLU A 20 3.92 0.17 1.32
CA GLU A 20 3.81 -1.18 1.87
C GLU A 20 3.93 -1.19 3.40
N VAL A 21 4.93 -0.48 3.95
CA VAL A 21 5.13 -0.38 5.42
C VAL A 21 3.91 0.25 6.10
N LEU A 22 3.32 1.29 5.52
CA LEU A 22 2.13 1.95 6.06
C LEU A 22 0.89 1.04 6.02
N VAL A 23 0.71 0.29 4.93
CA VAL A 23 -0.35 -0.71 4.79
C VAL A 23 -0.22 -1.80 5.85
N GLN A 24 0.99 -2.36 6.02
CA GLN A 24 1.27 -3.40 7.01
C GLN A 24 1.09 -2.89 8.45
N SER A 25 1.34 -1.60 8.68
CA SER A 25 1.19 -0.96 9.99
C SER A 25 -0.24 -0.52 10.31
N ASN A 26 -1.23 -0.88 9.48
CA ASN A 26 -2.62 -0.44 9.60
C ASN A 26 -2.78 1.10 9.59
N LYS A 27 -1.89 1.78 8.86
CA LYS A 27 -1.85 3.24 8.66
C LYS A 27 -2.03 3.58 7.18
N ALA A 28 -2.95 2.89 6.51
CA ALA A 28 -3.17 3.06 5.08
C ALA A 28 -3.59 4.49 4.70
N ASP A 29 -4.28 5.21 5.60
CA ASP A 29 -4.67 6.61 5.40
C ASP A 29 -3.46 7.56 5.32
N ASP A 30 -2.37 7.24 6.02
CA ASP A 30 -1.13 8.03 5.99
C ASP A 30 -0.38 7.86 4.64
N ALA A 31 -0.75 6.87 3.83
CA ALA A 31 -0.09 6.57 2.56
C ALA A 31 -0.58 7.44 1.39
N THR A 32 -1.72 8.13 1.52
CA THR A 32 -2.31 8.99 0.47
C THR A 32 -1.31 9.96 -0.16
N PRO A 33 -0.56 10.80 0.59
CA PRO A 33 0.39 11.74 -0.02
C PRO A 33 1.53 11.02 -0.79
N ILE A 34 1.92 9.83 -0.35
CA ILE A 34 2.96 9.03 -1.00
C ILE A 34 2.41 8.40 -2.30
N MET A 35 1.14 7.98 -2.31
CA MET A 35 0.46 7.49 -3.51
C MET A 35 0.30 8.58 -4.57
N ASP A 36 -0.04 9.81 -4.18
CA ASP A 36 -0.14 10.94 -5.11
C ASP A 36 1.22 11.29 -5.72
N THR A 37 2.26 11.25 -4.89
CA THR A 37 3.65 11.41 -5.34
C THR A 37 4.04 10.30 -6.31
N LEU A 38 3.78 9.03 -5.96
CA LEU A 38 4.05 7.88 -6.83
C LEU A 38 3.36 8.01 -8.19
N ASN A 39 2.08 8.38 -8.22
CA ASN A 39 1.33 8.55 -9.48
C ASN A 39 1.93 9.66 -10.35
N SER A 40 2.29 10.79 -9.73
CA SER A 40 2.90 11.92 -10.43
C SER A 40 4.26 11.53 -11.03
N GLU A 41 5.06 10.78 -10.28
CA GLU A 41 6.40 10.36 -10.67
C GLU A 41 6.38 9.25 -11.73
N LEU A 42 5.45 8.30 -11.64
CA LEU A 42 5.22 7.30 -12.68
C LEU A 42 4.80 7.96 -13.99
N LYS A 43 3.88 8.92 -13.93
CA LYS A 43 3.43 9.67 -15.11
C LYS A 43 4.61 10.41 -15.75
N ARG A 44 5.37 11.16 -14.96
CA ARG A 44 6.57 11.88 -15.42
C ARG A 44 7.60 10.94 -16.03
N TRP A 45 7.83 9.78 -15.42
CA TRP A 45 8.78 8.81 -15.94
C TRP A 45 8.33 8.25 -17.29
N CYS A 46 7.06 7.88 -17.42
CA CYS A 46 6.47 7.41 -18.69
C CYS A 46 6.46 8.47 -19.79
N GLU A 47 6.30 9.75 -19.45
CA GLU A 47 6.28 10.87 -20.39
C GLU A 47 7.68 11.47 -20.67
N SER A 48 8.73 10.98 -19.99
CA SER A 48 10.08 11.50 -20.15
C SER A 48 10.74 11.01 -21.44
N ASP A 49 11.86 11.66 -21.81
CA ASP A 49 12.71 11.23 -22.94
C ASP A 49 13.30 9.82 -22.73
N ASN A 50 13.29 9.32 -21.48
CA ASN A 50 13.81 8.02 -21.08
C ASN A 50 12.73 7.20 -20.32
N PRO A 51 11.68 6.72 -21.02
CA PRO A 51 10.60 5.98 -20.39
C PRO A 51 11.06 4.62 -19.84
N PRO A 52 10.35 4.07 -18.84
CA PRO A 52 10.67 2.77 -18.28
C PRO A 52 10.54 1.66 -19.33
N ASN A 53 11.44 0.68 -19.25
CA ASN A 53 11.33 -0.51 -20.07
C ASN A 53 10.24 -1.48 -19.55
N ALA A 54 9.92 -2.50 -20.35
CA ALA A 54 8.86 -3.46 -20.02
C ALA A 54 9.10 -4.23 -18.70
N GLU A 55 10.36 -4.57 -18.40
CA GLU A 55 10.73 -5.29 -17.17
C GLU A 55 10.54 -4.40 -15.93
N GLN A 56 10.94 -3.13 -16.02
CA GLN A 56 10.73 -2.13 -14.98
C GLN A 56 9.24 -1.89 -14.73
N LEU A 57 8.44 -1.73 -15.79
CA LEU A 57 6.98 -1.60 -15.67
C LEU A 57 6.34 -2.82 -15.04
N MET A 58 6.76 -4.03 -15.44
CA MET A 58 6.25 -5.28 -14.88
C MET A 58 6.58 -5.41 -13.39
N THR A 59 7.78 -4.98 -12.98
CA THR A 59 8.21 -4.97 -11.58
C THR A 59 7.35 -4.01 -10.75
N VAL A 60 7.16 -2.77 -11.22
CA VAL A 60 6.30 -1.77 -10.58
C VAL A 60 4.87 -2.29 -10.45
N GLN A 61 4.30 -2.84 -11.52
CA GLN A 61 2.94 -3.38 -11.52
C GLN A 61 2.78 -4.54 -10.54
N THR A 62 3.77 -5.43 -10.46
CA THR A 62 3.78 -6.55 -9.50
C THR A 62 3.77 -6.03 -8.07
N ASN A 63 4.59 -5.03 -7.76
CA ASN A 63 4.64 -4.43 -6.42
C ASN A 63 3.32 -3.74 -6.05
N ILE A 64 2.73 -2.97 -6.96
CA ILE A 64 1.40 -2.34 -6.77
C ILE A 64 0.32 -3.40 -6.47
N ASN A 65 0.33 -4.49 -7.23
CA ASN A 65 -0.64 -5.58 -7.05
C ASN A 65 -0.46 -6.28 -5.69
N ASN A 66 0.78 -6.49 -5.25
CA ASN A 66 1.09 -7.09 -3.96
C ASN A 66 0.62 -6.20 -2.79
N ILE A 67 0.93 -4.90 -2.84
CA ILE A 67 0.46 -3.92 -1.85
C ILE A 67 -1.07 -3.89 -1.80
N SER A 68 -1.73 -3.90 -2.96
CA SER A 68 -3.19 -3.91 -3.05
C SER A 68 -3.82 -5.17 -2.43
N LYS A 69 -3.19 -6.33 -2.60
CA LYS A 69 -3.60 -7.58 -1.94
C LYS A 69 -3.43 -7.48 -0.42
N GLN A 70 -2.27 -7.00 0.04
CA GLN A 70 -2.00 -6.83 1.47
C GLN A 70 -2.99 -5.88 2.14
N ALA A 71 -3.29 -4.73 1.52
CA ALA A 71 -4.27 -3.77 2.04
C ALA A 71 -5.66 -4.40 2.22
N ASN A 72 -6.09 -5.25 1.27
CA ASN A 72 -7.36 -5.97 1.40
C ASN A 72 -7.33 -7.01 2.52
N THR A 73 -6.21 -7.71 2.73
CA THR A 73 -6.03 -8.64 3.85
C THR A 73 -6.12 -7.92 5.19
N VAL A 74 -5.36 -6.84 5.38
CA VAL A 74 -5.35 -6.04 6.62
C VAL A 74 -6.74 -5.47 6.93
N LYS A 75 -7.46 -4.98 5.91
CA LYS A 75 -8.86 -4.51 6.05
C LYS A 75 -9.80 -5.62 6.52
N ASN A 76 -9.67 -6.82 5.95
CA ASN A 76 -10.49 -7.98 6.31
C ASN A 76 -10.22 -8.44 7.75
N GLU A 77 -8.95 -8.50 8.15
CA GLU A 77 -8.53 -8.84 9.51
C GLU A 77 -9.06 -7.83 10.53
N SER A 78 -8.91 -6.54 10.24
CA SER A 78 -9.45 -5.45 11.06
C SER A 78 -10.97 -5.56 11.22
N SER A 79 -11.69 -5.82 10.13
CA SER A 79 -13.15 -6.02 10.16
C SER A 79 -13.55 -7.22 11.03
N LYS A 80 -12.84 -8.35 10.91
CA LYS A 80 -13.06 -9.55 11.74
C LYS A 80 -12.80 -9.27 13.22
N ALA A 81 -11.74 -8.53 13.55
CA ALA A 81 -11.40 -8.17 14.92
C ALA A 81 -12.50 -7.31 15.57
N ILE A 82 -13.01 -6.30 14.86
CA ILE A 82 -14.12 -5.46 15.33
C ILE A 82 -15.39 -6.28 15.58
N ILE A 83 -15.75 -7.18 14.66
CA ILE A 83 -16.92 -8.05 14.82
C ILE A 83 -16.76 -8.96 16.06
N LYS A 84 -15.58 -9.55 16.25
CA LYS A 84 -15.28 -10.38 17.43
C LYS A 84 -15.40 -9.56 18.72
N GLN A 85 -14.82 -8.36 18.76
CA GLN A 85 -14.91 -7.47 19.92
C GLN A 85 -16.37 -7.12 20.26
N LYS A 86 -17.20 -6.77 19.27
CA LYS A 86 -18.63 -6.49 19.47
C LYS A 86 -19.39 -7.69 20.06
N LYS A 87 -19.10 -8.91 19.58
CA LYS A 87 -19.69 -10.14 20.14
C LYS A 87 -19.25 -10.37 21.59
N THR A 88 -17.97 -10.20 21.91
CA THR A 88 -17.46 -10.31 23.28
C THR A 88 -18.07 -9.25 24.20
N GLY A 89 -18.23 -8.00 23.74
CA GLY A 89 -18.88 -6.94 24.51
C GLY A 89 -20.34 -7.28 24.86
N LYS A 90 -21.11 -7.81 23.91
CA LYS A 90 -22.47 -8.30 24.15
C LYS A 90 -22.52 -9.44 25.17
N ALA A 91 -21.58 -10.38 25.09
CA ALA A 91 -21.47 -11.46 26.06
C ALA A 91 -21.20 -10.92 27.47
N ILE A 92 -20.24 -9.99 27.63
CA ILE A 92 -19.93 -9.36 28.92
C ILE A 92 -21.13 -8.61 29.49
N SER A 93 -21.87 -7.85 28.67
CA SER A 93 -23.07 -7.13 29.14
C SER A 93 -24.18 -8.06 29.65
N ALA A 94 -24.30 -9.26 29.07
CA ALA A 94 -25.28 -10.25 29.54
C ALA A 94 -24.94 -10.77 30.95
N TYR A 95 -23.65 -10.89 31.30
CA TYR A 95 -23.22 -11.30 32.64
C TYR A 95 -23.24 -10.17 33.68
N LYS A 96 -23.12 -8.90 33.26
CA LYS A 96 -23.21 -7.73 34.17
C LYS A 96 -24.63 -7.30 34.51
N SER A 97 -25.63 -7.81 33.79
CA SER A 97 -27.05 -7.47 34.01
C SER A 97 -27.73 -8.37 35.05
N VAL A 98 -26.94 -9.05 35.88
CA VAL A 98 -27.37 -9.82 37.07
C VAL A 98 -27.05 -8.99 38.30
#